data_AF-A0AAD0PVF3-F1
#
_entry.id   AF-A0AAD0PVF3-F1
#
_cell.length_a   1.000
_cell.length_b   1.000
_cell.length_c   1.000
_cell.angle_alpha   90.00
_cell.angle_beta   90.00
_cell.angle_gamma   90.00
#
_symmetry.space_group_name_H-M   'P 1'
#
loop_
_entity.id
_entity.type
_entity.pdbx_description
1 polymer ?
#
loop_
_entity_poly.entity_id
_entity_poly.type
_entity_poly.pdbx_seq_one_letter_code
_entity_poly.pdbx_strand_id
1 'polypeptide(L)'
;MNYKLVADLSRALDQDAFNPARFPAAAAEADRFLVGVLVNDDPVQAAIDLMLMGHMRGGEAERQCKRTLIFMLASTFTAPTENTKEIIDVFDDFLDNNRFEIQACLKVFADHHLGDMRKLIKQLTPRQILGTVTFCGVSIAAMTYDCIAHDDLEAYLAVLRAHGRKDQWSSRYADLANFPLDPESRIHQACVVNPRDLFVERIRNLRRDVEIPAEQRSFHRRFAPDSAPKLRPGGQGLPSKIEADLGPQLYLTDYFAESLQQDMFVCTELFFKLNEFLYIEATDGWNHIDAVTEAFLRAGVTPQYLMTHGVMGKYEETPPVTLEQALTHLGELSPENVRFYSAAYRAYLKDFDHTAVLDNCTTDGARMAMYTLTRDTAFLVRSSNRAKDDVFASDLGL
;
A
#
# COMPACT_ATOMS: atom_id res chain seq x y z
N MET A 1 -7.20 43.14 -12.34
CA MET A 1 -7.43 42.06 -11.36
C MET A 1 -8.85 42.11 -10.86
N ASN A 2 -9.61 41.03 -10.99
CA ASN A 2 -10.96 40.92 -10.44
C ASN A 2 -10.90 40.42 -8.99
N TYR A 3 -10.34 41.25 -8.10
CA TYR A 3 -10.23 40.94 -6.66
C TYR A 3 -11.59 40.56 -6.05
N LYS A 4 -12.65 41.23 -6.51
CA LYS A 4 -14.01 40.99 -6.07
C LYS A 4 -14.42 39.53 -6.24
N LEU A 5 -14.06 38.88 -7.35
CA LEU A 5 -14.36 37.46 -7.57
C LEU A 5 -13.72 36.56 -6.49
N VAL A 6 -12.45 36.80 -6.15
CA VAL A 6 -11.71 36.00 -5.16
C VAL A 6 -12.26 36.26 -3.75
N ALA A 7 -12.48 37.52 -3.39
CA ALA A 7 -13.03 37.90 -2.10
C ALA A 7 -14.49 37.43 -1.91
N ASP A 8 -15.31 37.46 -2.96
CA ASP A 8 -16.67 36.93 -2.93
C ASP A 8 -16.68 35.42 -2.69
N LEU A 9 -15.81 34.68 -3.39
CA LEU A 9 -15.75 33.22 -3.27
C LEU A 9 -15.12 32.77 -1.93
N SER A 10 -14.13 33.51 -1.43
CA SER A 10 -13.56 33.32 -0.08
C SER A 10 -14.62 33.54 1.00
N ARG A 11 -15.42 34.60 0.92
CA ARG A 11 -16.54 34.83 1.87
C ARG A 11 -17.63 33.77 1.76
N ALA A 12 -17.93 33.33 0.54
CA ALA A 12 -18.92 32.28 0.31
C ALA A 12 -18.48 30.93 0.94
N LEU A 13 -17.18 30.67 1.01
CA LEU A 13 -16.63 29.48 1.69
C LEU A 13 -16.92 29.48 3.20
N ASP A 14 -16.81 30.64 3.85
CA ASP A 14 -17.15 30.80 5.28
C ASP A 14 -18.67 30.70 5.56
N GLN A 15 -19.50 30.85 4.53
CA GLN A 15 -20.97 30.92 4.63
C GLN A 15 -21.67 29.65 4.11
N ASP A 16 -20.91 28.59 3.82
CA ASP A 16 -21.43 27.36 3.20
C ASP A 16 -22.20 27.61 1.88
N ALA A 17 -21.78 28.65 1.15
CA ALA A 17 -22.37 29.11 -0.11
C ALA A 17 -21.38 29.01 -1.29
N PHE A 18 -20.35 28.18 -1.14
CA PHE A 18 -19.28 28.04 -2.12
C PHE A 18 -19.80 27.53 -3.47
N ASN A 19 -19.44 28.22 -4.55
CA ASN A 19 -19.82 27.83 -5.92
C ASN A 19 -18.60 27.30 -6.68
N PRO A 20 -18.47 25.96 -6.86
CA PRO A 20 -17.32 25.36 -7.52
C PRO A 20 -17.16 25.76 -9.00
N ALA A 21 -18.25 26.14 -9.68
CA ALA A 21 -18.18 26.58 -11.09
C ALA A 21 -17.42 27.89 -11.27
N ARG A 22 -17.33 28.73 -10.22
CA ARG A 22 -16.56 29.99 -10.25
C ARG A 22 -15.11 29.81 -9.85
N PHE A 23 -14.74 28.65 -9.30
CA PHE A 23 -13.41 28.39 -8.76
C PHE A 23 -12.28 28.55 -9.80
N PRO A 24 -12.36 28.01 -11.03
CA PRO A 24 -11.25 28.13 -11.99
C PRO A 24 -10.87 29.59 -12.30
N ALA A 25 -11.88 30.45 -12.46
CA ALA A 25 -11.65 31.87 -12.70
C ALA A 25 -11.09 32.59 -11.45
N ALA A 26 -11.57 32.22 -10.25
CA ALA A 26 -11.04 32.78 -9.00
C ALA A 26 -9.59 32.36 -8.75
N ALA A 27 -9.24 31.09 -8.96
CA ALA A 27 -7.88 30.59 -8.83
C ALA A 27 -6.91 31.27 -9.80
N ALA A 28 -7.33 31.52 -11.05
CA ALA A 28 -6.51 32.24 -12.02
C ALA A 28 -6.31 33.73 -11.69
N GLU A 29 -7.24 34.37 -10.97
CA GLU A 29 -7.05 35.73 -10.44
C GLU A 29 -6.19 35.73 -9.17
N ALA A 30 -6.33 34.70 -8.32
CA ALA A 30 -5.50 34.49 -7.14
C ALA A 30 -4.03 34.32 -7.52
N ASP A 31 -3.72 33.44 -8.48
CA ASP A 31 -2.36 33.24 -8.99
C ASP A 31 -1.75 34.56 -9.49
N ARG A 32 -2.46 35.28 -10.36
CA ARG A 32 -2.00 36.59 -10.86
C ARG A 32 -1.75 37.62 -9.76
N PHE A 33 -2.57 37.62 -8.71
CA PHE A 33 -2.37 38.51 -7.57
C PHE A 33 -1.12 38.12 -6.78
N LEU A 34 -0.99 36.83 -6.43
CA LEU A 34 0.14 36.31 -5.66
C LEU A 34 1.46 36.57 -6.41
N VAL A 35 1.51 36.30 -7.71
CA VAL A 35 2.67 36.60 -8.57
C VAL A 35 3.02 38.08 -8.54
N GLY A 36 2.01 38.96 -8.61
CA GLY A 36 2.20 40.41 -8.56
C GLY A 36 2.84 40.91 -7.26
N VAL A 37 2.74 40.16 -6.16
CA VAL A 37 3.33 40.53 -4.86
C VAL A 37 4.64 39.85 -4.55
N LEU A 38 5.09 38.85 -5.34
CA LEU A 38 6.35 38.13 -5.10
C LEU A 38 7.59 39.03 -5.16
N VAL A 39 7.52 40.15 -5.88
CA VAL A 39 8.63 41.10 -6.06
C VAL A 39 8.90 41.99 -4.85
N ASN A 40 8.10 41.89 -3.78
CA ASN A 40 8.23 42.74 -2.60
C ASN A 40 9.13 42.08 -1.54
N ASP A 41 9.77 42.89 -0.70
CA ASP A 41 10.62 42.39 0.40
C ASP A 41 9.81 41.64 1.48
N ASP A 42 8.53 42.03 1.69
CA ASP A 42 7.55 41.30 2.50
C ASP A 42 6.28 41.05 1.67
N PRO A 43 6.20 39.94 0.93
CA PRO A 43 5.07 39.61 0.06
C PRO A 43 3.75 39.41 0.82
N VAL A 44 3.80 38.98 2.08
CA VAL A 44 2.62 38.79 2.94
C VAL A 44 2.03 40.14 3.31
N GLN A 45 2.85 41.05 3.84
CA GLN A 45 2.40 42.38 4.20
C GLN A 45 1.95 43.16 2.96
N ALA A 46 2.69 43.07 1.86
CA ALA A 46 2.31 43.68 0.59
C ALA A 46 0.95 43.18 0.08
N ALA A 47 0.68 41.87 0.17
CA ALA A 47 -0.62 41.30 -0.18
C ALA A 47 -1.74 41.89 0.71
N ILE A 48 -1.53 41.95 2.02
CA ILE A 48 -2.50 42.51 2.97
C ILE A 48 -2.76 44.00 2.68
N ASP A 49 -1.72 44.79 2.51
CA ASP A 49 -1.81 46.22 2.25
C ASP A 49 -2.57 46.53 0.95
N LEU A 50 -2.26 45.80 -0.14
CA LEU A 50 -2.96 45.97 -1.41
C LEU A 50 -4.45 45.62 -1.32
N MET A 51 -4.82 44.62 -0.51
CA MET A 51 -6.21 44.27 -0.25
C MET A 51 -6.92 45.33 0.62
N LEU A 52 -6.24 45.87 1.63
CA LEU A 52 -6.75 46.92 2.52
C LEU A 52 -6.96 48.26 1.79
N MET A 53 -6.05 48.64 0.89
CA MET A 53 -6.19 49.83 0.04
C MET A 53 -7.46 49.77 -0.84
N GLY A 54 -7.95 48.56 -1.12
CA GLY A 54 -9.13 48.32 -1.93
C GLY A 54 -10.44 48.73 -1.26
N HIS A 55 -10.76 48.23 -0.06
CA HIS A 55 -12.17 48.25 0.39
C HIS A 55 -12.48 48.26 1.90
N MET A 56 -11.53 48.23 2.86
CA MET A 56 -11.90 48.10 4.28
C MET A 56 -10.88 48.74 5.25
N ARG A 57 -11.35 49.46 6.29
CA ARG A 57 -10.52 50.00 7.39
C ARG A 57 -10.96 49.38 8.72
N GLY A 58 -10.00 48.97 9.56
CA GLY A 58 -10.22 48.42 10.92
C GLY A 58 -9.76 46.95 11.09
N GLY A 59 -9.69 46.44 12.32
CA GLY A 59 -9.14 45.08 12.59
C GLY A 59 -9.93 43.91 11.98
N GLU A 60 -11.21 44.11 11.64
CA GLU A 60 -12.02 43.12 10.92
C GLU A 60 -11.64 43.03 9.43
N ALA A 61 -11.17 44.15 8.85
CA ALA A 61 -10.68 44.22 7.48
C ALA A 61 -9.44 43.35 7.28
N GLU A 62 -8.48 43.47 8.20
CA GLU A 62 -7.22 42.74 8.18
C GLU A 62 -7.45 41.23 8.31
N ARG A 63 -8.36 40.82 9.21
CA ARG A 63 -8.78 39.43 9.35
C ARG A 63 -9.38 38.89 8.05
N GLN A 64 -10.23 39.65 7.38
CA GLN A 64 -10.83 39.25 6.10
C GLN A 64 -9.78 39.19 4.96
N CYS A 65 -8.81 40.10 4.94
CA CYS A 65 -7.69 40.06 4.00
C CYS A 65 -6.85 38.80 4.22
N LYS A 66 -6.52 38.48 5.48
CA LYS A 66 -5.81 37.25 5.83
C LYS A 66 -6.55 35.99 5.39
N ARG A 67 -7.87 35.92 5.59
CA ARG A 67 -8.72 34.81 5.08
C ARG A 67 -8.70 34.71 3.56
N THR A 68 -8.73 35.85 2.88
CA THR A 68 -8.66 35.91 1.41
C THR A 68 -7.29 35.41 0.92
N LEU A 69 -6.20 35.78 1.61
CA LEU A 69 -4.86 35.26 1.31
C LEU A 69 -4.77 33.75 1.54
N ILE A 70 -5.33 33.24 2.63
CA ILE A 70 -5.45 31.79 2.89
C ILE A 70 -6.20 31.09 1.74
N PHE A 71 -7.32 31.66 1.28
CA PHE A 71 -8.06 31.13 0.13
C PHE A 71 -7.20 31.11 -1.14
N MET A 72 -6.49 32.20 -1.44
CA MET A 72 -5.61 32.30 -2.61
C MET A 72 -4.51 31.24 -2.57
N LEU A 73 -3.81 31.11 -1.44
CA LEU A 73 -2.77 30.10 -1.25
C LEU A 73 -3.32 28.67 -1.35
N ALA A 74 -4.47 28.39 -0.73
CA ALA A 74 -5.15 27.10 -0.87
C ALA A 74 -5.51 26.80 -2.34
N SER A 75 -5.92 27.82 -3.10
CA SER A 75 -6.24 27.66 -4.52
C SER A 75 -5.01 27.29 -5.36
N THR A 76 -3.81 27.75 -4.98
CA THR A 76 -2.54 27.38 -5.63
C THR A 76 -2.25 25.88 -5.55
N PHE A 77 -2.56 25.22 -4.43
CA PHE A 77 -2.41 23.77 -4.32
C PHE A 77 -3.44 23.00 -5.17
N THR A 78 -4.62 23.59 -5.37
CA THR A 78 -5.76 22.93 -6.02
C THR A 78 -5.80 23.18 -7.53
N ALA A 79 -5.32 24.33 -7.99
CA ALA A 79 -5.22 24.71 -9.40
C ALA A 79 -3.78 25.17 -9.70
N PRO A 80 -2.81 24.24 -9.66
CA PRO A 80 -1.40 24.57 -9.79
C PRO A 80 -1.07 25.14 -11.17
N THR A 81 -0.12 26.07 -11.19
CA THR A 81 0.40 26.80 -12.36
C THR A 81 1.92 26.68 -12.38
N GLU A 82 2.56 27.26 -13.40
CA GLU A 82 4.03 27.36 -13.47
C GLU A 82 4.65 28.16 -12.31
N ASN A 83 3.86 29.04 -11.67
CA ASN A 83 4.28 29.90 -10.56
C ASN A 83 4.15 29.21 -9.19
N THR A 84 3.48 28.06 -9.12
CA THR A 84 3.15 27.37 -7.86
C THR A 84 4.38 27.14 -6.97
N LYS A 85 5.52 26.72 -7.55
CA LYS A 85 6.75 26.50 -6.80
C LYS A 85 7.25 27.76 -6.09
N GLU A 86 7.19 28.91 -6.77
CA GLU A 86 7.74 30.17 -6.29
C GLU A 86 6.80 30.78 -5.25
N ILE A 87 5.49 30.68 -5.48
CA ILE A 87 4.47 31.05 -4.50
C ILE A 87 4.66 30.25 -3.21
N ILE A 88 4.87 28.93 -3.28
CA ILE A 88 5.08 28.10 -2.08
C ILE A 88 6.36 28.51 -1.35
N ASP A 89 7.48 28.69 -2.08
CA ASP A 89 8.76 29.07 -1.47
C ASP A 89 8.70 30.44 -0.78
N VAL A 90 8.04 31.42 -1.40
CA VAL A 90 7.94 32.78 -0.87
C VAL A 90 6.99 32.87 0.33
N PHE A 91 5.92 32.07 0.34
CA PHE A 91 4.91 32.09 1.40
C PHE A 91 5.12 30.98 2.45
N ASP A 92 6.23 30.26 2.45
CA ASP A 92 6.48 29.07 3.31
C ASP A 92 6.18 29.34 4.80
N ASP A 93 6.74 30.41 5.37
CA ASP A 93 6.50 30.82 6.75
C ASP A 93 5.00 31.11 7.03
N PHE A 94 4.31 31.73 6.07
CA PHE A 94 2.88 32.01 6.21
C PHE A 94 2.04 30.73 6.10
N LEU A 95 2.40 29.83 5.19
CA LEU A 95 1.75 28.53 5.01
C LEU A 95 1.85 27.71 6.31
N ASP A 96 3.02 27.67 6.93
CA ASP A 96 3.23 26.95 8.19
C ASP A 96 2.45 27.58 9.35
N ASN A 97 2.47 28.91 9.47
CA ASN A 97 1.75 29.61 10.54
C ASN A 97 0.22 29.55 10.40
N ASN A 98 -0.31 29.22 9.22
CA ASN A 98 -1.76 29.16 8.93
C ASN A 98 -2.18 27.79 8.37
N ARG A 99 -1.40 26.75 8.70
CA ARG A 99 -1.54 25.41 8.12
C ARG A 99 -2.96 24.87 8.29
N PHE A 100 -3.54 25.00 9.47
CA PHE A 100 -4.87 24.43 9.77
C PHE A 100 -5.98 25.11 8.98
N GLU A 101 -5.94 26.43 8.85
CA GLU A 101 -6.91 27.20 8.08
C GLU A 101 -6.80 26.91 6.58
N ILE A 102 -5.58 26.78 6.06
CA ILE A 102 -5.36 26.39 4.67
C ILE A 102 -5.86 24.96 4.44
N GLN A 103 -5.53 24.01 5.32
CA GLN A 103 -6.02 22.63 5.24
C GLN A 103 -7.56 22.55 5.29
N ALA A 104 -8.21 23.38 6.11
CA ALA A 104 -9.67 23.47 6.15
C ALA A 104 -10.23 23.95 4.81
N CYS A 105 -9.60 24.94 4.18
CA CYS A 105 -9.96 25.43 2.85
C CYS A 105 -9.78 24.33 1.77
N LEU A 106 -8.64 23.63 1.79
CA LEU A 106 -8.36 22.50 0.88
C LEU A 106 -9.39 21.38 1.03
N LYS A 107 -9.84 21.09 2.25
CA LYS A 107 -10.88 20.08 2.49
C LYS A 107 -12.19 20.46 1.78
N VAL A 108 -12.64 21.71 1.91
CA VAL A 108 -13.84 22.19 1.19
C VAL A 108 -13.67 22.04 -0.32
N PHE A 109 -12.50 22.37 -0.86
CA PHE A 109 -12.22 22.18 -2.29
C PHE A 109 -12.28 20.71 -2.69
N ALA A 110 -11.70 19.81 -1.89
CA ALA A 110 -11.74 18.38 -2.12
C ALA A 110 -13.16 17.80 -2.11
N ASP A 111 -14.02 18.27 -1.19
CA ASP A 111 -15.42 17.86 -1.06
C ASP A 111 -16.24 18.27 -2.29
N HIS A 112 -15.85 19.36 -2.96
CA HIS A 112 -16.38 19.77 -4.27
C HIS A 112 -15.65 19.18 -5.49
N HIS A 113 -14.85 18.14 -5.26
CA HIS A 113 -14.07 17.44 -6.30
C HIS A 113 -13.05 18.30 -7.04
N LEU A 114 -12.57 19.39 -6.45
CA LEU A 114 -11.58 20.28 -7.05
C LEU A 114 -10.15 19.78 -6.81
N GLY A 115 -9.32 19.96 -7.82
CA GLY A 115 -7.88 19.70 -7.79
C GLY A 115 -7.45 18.30 -8.22
N ASP A 116 -6.14 18.18 -8.42
CA ASP A 116 -5.45 16.96 -8.83
C ASP A 116 -4.05 16.98 -8.23
N MET A 117 -3.79 16.08 -7.27
CA MET A 117 -2.47 16.00 -6.64
C MET A 117 -1.35 15.71 -7.64
N ARG A 118 -1.61 14.98 -8.74
CA ARG A 118 -0.60 14.67 -9.77
C ARG A 118 -0.16 15.92 -10.50
N LYS A 119 -1.10 16.84 -10.80
CA LYS A 119 -0.77 18.13 -11.41
C LYS A 119 0.07 18.99 -10.46
N LEU A 120 -0.27 18.99 -9.17
CA LEU A 120 0.45 19.76 -8.15
C LEU A 120 1.90 19.30 -8.05
N ILE A 121 2.15 18.01 -7.85
CA ILE A 121 3.51 17.51 -7.65
C ILE A 121 4.42 17.70 -8.87
N LYS A 122 3.87 17.75 -10.09
CA LYS A 122 4.63 18.04 -11.32
C LYS A 122 5.18 19.46 -11.37
N GLN A 123 4.58 20.40 -10.64
CA GLN A 123 5.05 21.78 -10.57
C GLN A 123 6.11 22.01 -9.49
N LEU A 124 6.36 21.02 -8.61
CA LEU A 124 7.17 21.19 -7.42
C LEU A 124 8.58 20.61 -7.57
N THR A 125 9.51 21.15 -6.78
CA THR A 125 10.85 20.55 -6.64
C THR A 125 10.81 19.31 -5.74
N PRO A 126 11.78 18.38 -5.84
CA PRO A 126 11.84 17.21 -4.97
C PRO A 126 11.82 17.54 -3.47
N ARG A 127 12.43 18.66 -3.07
CA ARG A 127 12.44 19.13 -1.67
C ARG A 127 11.04 19.53 -1.19
N GLN A 128 10.25 20.16 -2.05
CA GLN A 128 8.91 20.66 -1.71
C GLN A 128 7.83 19.57 -1.70
N ILE A 129 7.98 18.52 -2.52
CA ILE A 129 6.95 17.48 -2.69
C ILE A 129 6.58 16.83 -1.36
N LEU A 130 7.56 16.43 -0.54
CA LEU A 130 7.29 15.74 0.74
C LEU A 130 6.50 16.63 1.72
N GLY A 131 6.94 17.88 1.88
CA GLY A 131 6.27 18.88 2.71
C GLY A 131 4.86 19.15 2.21
N THR A 132 4.71 19.37 0.90
CA THR A 132 3.42 19.71 0.27
C THR A 132 2.41 18.56 0.34
N VAL A 133 2.83 17.31 0.09
CA VAL A 133 1.96 16.14 0.19
C VAL A 133 1.43 15.99 1.62
N THR A 134 2.32 16.11 2.60
CA THR A 134 1.96 16.06 4.03
C THR A 134 1.08 17.24 4.44
N PHE A 135 1.38 18.44 3.94
CA PHE A 135 0.59 19.65 4.14
C PHE A 135 -0.83 19.47 3.58
N CYS A 136 -0.97 18.83 2.42
CA CYS A 136 -2.25 18.52 1.80
C CYS A 136 -3.02 17.38 2.49
N GLY A 137 -2.49 16.78 3.56
CA GLY A 137 -3.15 15.67 4.27
C GLY A 137 -3.15 14.35 3.49
N VAL A 138 -2.23 14.20 2.55
CA VAL A 138 -2.05 13.02 1.70
C VAL A 138 -0.77 12.30 2.12
N SER A 139 -0.76 10.97 2.09
CA SER A 139 0.48 10.21 2.34
C SER A 139 1.27 9.98 1.05
N ILE A 140 2.58 9.77 1.16
CA ILE A 140 3.42 9.46 -0.01
C ILE A 140 2.99 8.16 -0.68
N ALA A 141 2.64 7.13 0.09
CA ALA A 141 2.10 5.89 -0.47
C ALA A 141 0.82 6.16 -1.31
N ALA A 142 -0.04 7.08 -0.85
CA ALA A 142 -1.27 7.43 -1.56
C ALA A 142 -0.97 8.06 -2.90
N MET A 143 -0.03 9.01 -2.89
CA MET A 143 0.42 9.70 -4.07
C MET A 143 1.04 8.71 -5.06
N THR A 144 1.91 7.81 -4.58
CA THR A 144 2.53 6.78 -5.41
C THR A 144 1.49 5.86 -6.06
N TYR A 145 0.52 5.37 -5.30
CA TYR A 145 -0.51 4.49 -5.83
C TYR A 145 -1.46 5.22 -6.80
N ASP A 146 -1.79 6.49 -6.55
CA ASP A 146 -2.60 7.29 -7.49
C ASP A 146 -1.86 7.51 -8.82
N CYS A 147 -0.54 7.74 -8.78
CA CYS A 147 0.29 7.79 -9.98
C CYS A 147 0.26 6.46 -10.75
N ILE A 148 0.38 5.31 -10.07
CA ILE A 148 0.34 3.98 -10.71
C ILE A 148 -1.04 3.71 -11.30
N ALA A 149 -2.11 3.99 -10.55
CA ALA A 149 -3.48 3.75 -10.96
C ALA A 149 -3.85 4.52 -12.24
N HIS A 150 -3.31 5.73 -12.42
CA HIS A 150 -3.51 6.55 -13.62
C HIS A 150 -2.40 6.42 -14.67
N ASP A 151 -1.41 5.55 -14.46
CA ASP A 151 -0.23 5.41 -15.31
C ASP A 151 0.51 6.74 -15.59
N ASP A 152 0.57 7.65 -14.62
CA ASP A 152 1.24 8.96 -14.78
C ASP A 152 2.73 8.87 -14.41
N LEU A 153 3.55 8.46 -15.39
CA LEU A 153 4.98 8.24 -15.24
C LEU A 153 5.74 9.47 -14.72
N GLU A 154 5.40 10.66 -15.22
CA GLU A 154 6.09 11.89 -14.84
C GLU A 154 5.88 12.21 -13.35
N ALA A 155 4.62 12.12 -12.89
CA ALA A 155 4.27 12.36 -11.50
C ALA A 155 4.86 11.26 -10.59
N TYR A 156 4.82 9.99 -11.03
CA TYR A 156 5.44 8.88 -10.32
C TYR A 156 6.95 9.10 -10.08
N LEU A 157 7.70 9.46 -11.14
CA LEU A 157 9.14 9.72 -11.04
C LEU A 157 9.46 10.93 -10.17
N ALA A 158 8.59 11.96 -10.15
CA ALA A 158 8.75 13.11 -9.26
C ALA A 158 8.67 12.71 -7.78
N VAL A 159 7.69 11.88 -7.40
CA VAL A 159 7.53 11.36 -6.03
C VAL A 159 8.73 10.49 -5.63
N LEU A 160 9.17 9.58 -6.52
CA LEU A 160 10.32 8.72 -6.23
C LEU A 160 11.61 9.51 -5.97
N ARG A 161 11.84 10.60 -6.71
CA ARG A 161 13.00 11.48 -6.50
C ARG A 161 12.91 12.22 -5.18
N ALA A 162 11.72 12.71 -4.82
CA ALA A 162 11.48 13.43 -3.56
C ALA A 162 11.75 12.55 -2.35
N HIS A 163 11.36 11.27 -2.41
CA HIS A 163 11.48 10.34 -1.28
C HIS A 163 12.88 9.73 -1.09
N GLY A 164 13.88 10.16 -1.88
CA GLY A 164 15.23 9.58 -1.84
C GLY A 164 15.30 8.10 -2.24
N ARG A 165 14.18 7.52 -2.69
CA ARG A 165 14.06 6.10 -3.10
C ARG A 165 14.49 5.85 -4.54
N LYS A 166 15.19 6.80 -5.16
CA LYS A 166 15.62 6.68 -6.56
C LYS A 166 16.43 5.41 -6.79
N ASP A 167 17.17 4.94 -5.78
CA ASP A 167 18.03 3.75 -5.88
C ASP A 167 17.48 2.52 -5.12
N GLN A 168 16.35 2.64 -4.42
CA GLN A 168 15.70 1.53 -3.72
C GLN A 168 14.78 0.78 -4.70
N TRP A 169 15.39 0.01 -5.61
CA TRP A 169 14.69 -0.84 -6.58
C TRP A 169 13.60 -1.71 -5.96
N SER A 170 13.85 -2.26 -4.77
CA SER A 170 12.87 -3.05 -4.00
C SER A 170 11.59 -2.28 -3.66
N SER A 171 11.68 -0.96 -3.44
CA SER A 171 10.48 -0.14 -3.17
C SER A 171 9.61 0.05 -4.41
N ARG A 172 10.20 0.14 -5.61
CA ARG A 172 9.44 0.32 -6.86
C ARG A 172 8.65 -0.93 -7.20
N TYR A 173 9.28 -2.09 -7.08
CA TYR A 173 8.61 -3.38 -7.29
C TYR A 173 7.54 -3.63 -6.22
N ALA A 174 7.80 -3.28 -4.96
CA ALA A 174 6.82 -3.40 -3.89
C ALA A 174 5.56 -2.55 -4.16
N ASP A 175 5.70 -1.31 -4.63
CA ASP A 175 4.56 -0.45 -4.96
C ASP A 175 3.76 -1.04 -6.16
N LEU A 176 4.45 -1.47 -7.21
CA LEU A 176 3.84 -2.07 -8.41
C LEU A 176 3.19 -3.43 -8.14
N ALA A 177 3.70 -4.20 -7.19
CA ALA A 177 3.18 -5.52 -6.84
C ALA A 177 1.76 -5.48 -6.25
N ASN A 178 1.29 -4.31 -5.81
CA ASN A 178 -0.09 -4.11 -5.35
C ASN A 178 -1.10 -3.93 -6.51
N PHE A 179 -0.63 -3.85 -7.75
CA PHE A 179 -1.47 -3.67 -8.95
C PHE A 179 -1.41 -4.90 -9.87
N PRO A 180 -2.43 -5.11 -10.71
CA PRO A 180 -2.35 -6.06 -11.82
C PRO A 180 -1.13 -5.79 -12.72
N LEU A 181 -0.55 -6.87 -13.25
CA LEU A 181 0.49 -6.75 -14.27
C LEU A 181 -0.08 -6.07 -15.51
N ASP A 182 0.63 -5.06 -15.96
CA ASP A 182 0.29 -4.30 -17.15
C ASP A 182 1.61 -3.93 -17.85
N PRO A 183 2.12 -4.81 -18.74
CA PRO A 183 3.36 -4.57 -19.48
C PRO A 183 3.28 -3.37 -20.44
N GLU A 184 2.07 -2.91 -20.77
CA GLU A 184 1.83 -1.78 -21.67
C GLU A 184 1.83 -0.43 -20.93
N SER A 185 1.68 -0.43 -19.60
CA SER A 185 1.78 0.76 -18.76
C SER A 185 3.16 1.43 -18.91
N ARG A 186 3.17 2.75 -19.07
CA ARG A 186 4.40 3.55 -19.15
C ARG A 186 5.25 3.42 -17.89
N ILE A 187 4.62 3.35 -16.72
CA ILE A 187 5.33 3.10 -15.45
C ILE A 187 5.95 1.71 -15.46
N HIS A 188 5.23 0.68 -15.91
CA HIS A 188 5.77 -0.66 -15.99
C HIS A 188 6.99 -0.72 -16.92
N GLN A 189 6.87 -0.20 -18.15
CA GLN A 189 7.98 -0.19 -19.12
C GLN A 189 9.19 0.60 -18.63
N ALA A 190 8.98 1.69 -17.88
CA ALA A 190 10.06 2.52 -17.36
C ALA A 190 10.73 1.96 -16.09
N CYS A 191 10.01 1.15 -15.30
CA CYS A 191 10.47 0.71 -13.98
C CYS A 191 10.78 -0.79 -13.92
N VAL A 192 10.11 -1.64 -14.68
CA VAL A 192 10.35 -3.09 -14.61
C VAL A 192 11.48 -3.45 -15.55
N VAL A 193 12.69 -3.56 -15.00
CA VAL A 193 13.87 -4.02 -15.75
C VAL A 193 13.93 -5.55 -15.75
N ASN A 194 13.58 -6.17 -14.62
CA ASN A 194 13.57 -7.60 -14.44
C ASN A 194 12.18 -8.07 -13.96
N PRO A 195 11.38 -8.70 -14.82
CA PRO A 195 10.05 -9.21 -14.45
C PRO A 195 10.08 -10.19 -13.26
N ARG A 196 11.19 -10.93 -13.07
CA ARG A 196 11.39 -11.83 -11.93
C ARG A 196 11.31 -11.09 -10.60
N ASP A 197 11.96 -9.95 -10.47
CA ASP A 197 11.98 -9.19 -9.21
C ASP A 197 10.58 -8.68 -8.84
N LEU A 198 9.80 -8.25 -9.83
CA LEU A 198 8.40 -7.88 -9.63
C LEU A 198 7.57 -9.08 -9.17
N PHE A 199 7.77 -10.25 -9.77
CA PHE A 199 7.08 -11.47 -9.37
C PHE A 199 7.41 -11.86 -7.91
N VAL A 200 8.68 -11.76 -7.51
CA VAL A 200 9.13 -11.99 -6.12
C VAL A 200 8.42 -11.06 -5.13
N GLU A 201 8.29 -9.77 -5.44
CA GLU A 201 7.51 -8.84 -4.59
C GLU A 201 6.02 -9.21 -4.54
N ARG A 202 5.45 -9.72 -5.64
CA ARG A 202 4.06 -10.19 -5.65
C ARG A 202 3.86 -11.45 -4.79
N ILE A 203 4.85 -12.34 -4.71
CA ILE A 203 4.83 -13.48 -3.76
C ILE A 203 4.88 -12.97 -2.31
N ARG A 204 5.69 -11.94 -2.03
CA ARG A 204 5.73 -11.32 -0.70
C ARG A 204 4.38 -10.70 -0.32
N ASN A 205 3.70 -10.05 -1.26
CA ASN A 205 2.35 -9.54 -1.03
C ASN A 205 1.36 -10.68 -0.80
N LEU A 206 1.41 -11.74 -1.61
CA LEU A 206 0.57 -12.93 -1.44
C LEU A 206 0.70 -13.55 -0.03
N ARG A 207 1.90 -13.55 0.56
CA ARG A 207 2.11 -13.99 1.94
C ARG A 207 1.46 -13.06 2.98
N ARG A 208 1.43 -11.75 2.73
CA ARG A 208 0.74 -10.79 3.62
C ARG A 208 -0.78 -10.91 3.49
N ASP A 209 -1.28 -11.18 2.28
CA ASP A 209 -2.72 -11.28 2.00
C ASP A 209 -3.42 -12.41 2.74
N VAL A 210 -2.69 -13.49 3.07
CA VAL A 210 -3.22 -14.58 3.89
C VAL A 210 -3.31 -14.23 5.39
N GLU A 211 -2.56 -13.23 5.87
CA GLU A 211 -2.52 -12.84 7.28
C GLU A 211 -3.57 -11.75 7.62
N ILE A 212 -3.92 -10.90 6.65
CA ILE A 212 -4.86 -9.78 6.83
C ILE A 212 -6.29 -10.13 6.40
N PRO A 213 -7.33 -9.50 6.99
CA PRO A 213 -8.72 -9.66 6.57
C PRO A 213 -8.93 -9.40 5.08
N ALA A 214 -9.88 -10.10 4.46
CA ALA A 214 -10.17 -9.95 3.03
C ALA A 214 -10.53 -8.50 2.67
N GLU A 215 -11.21 -7.77 3.56
CA GLU A 215 -11.59 -6.37 3.37
C GLU A 215 -10.40 -5.40 3.47
N GLN A 216 -9.27 -5.85 4.04
CA GLN A 216 -8.04 -5.07 4.19
C GLN A 216 -6.98 -5.42 3.13
N ARG A 217 -7.22 -6.46 2.31
CA ARG A 217 -6.35 -6.82 1.18
C ARG A 217 -6.30 -5.65 0.19
N SER A 218 -5.11 -5.06 0.04
CA SER A 218 -4.91 -3.84 -0.75
C SER A 218 -4.43 -4.17 -2.16
N PHE A 219 -5.24 -4.91 -2.93
CA PHE A 219 -5.05 -5.04 -4.36
C PHE A 219 -5.76 -3.90 -5.07
N HIS A 220 -5.02 -3.10 -5.82
CA HIS A 220 -5.52 -1.88 -6.43
C HIS A 220 -5.73 -2.08 -7.93
N ARG A 221 -6.82 -1.53 -8.47
CA ARG A 221 -7.01 -1.49 -9.92
C ARG A 221 -6.41 -0.24 -10.55
N ARG A 222 -6.05 -0.35 -11.83
CA ARG A 222 -5.78 0.81 -12.68
C ARG A 222 -7.09 1.45 -13.13
N PHE A 223 -7.09 2.76 -13.31
CA PHE A 223 -8.24 3.48 -13.85
C PHE A 223 -8.18 3.56 -15.37
N ALA A 224 -9.34 3.75 -15.98
CA ALA A 224 -9.42 4.06 -17.41
C ALA A 224 -8.65 5.37 -17.72
N PRO A 225 -8.05 5.52 -18.92
CA PRO A 225 -7.24 6.70 -19.27
C PRO A 225 -7.92 8.05 -19.01
N ASP A 226 -9.23 8.14 -19.24
CA ASP A 226 -10.02 9.38 -19.12
C ASP A 226 -10.69 9.57 -17.73
N SER A 227 -10.25 8.80 -16.74
CA SER A 227 -10.80 8.87 -15.39
C SER A 227 -10.48 10.20 -14.70
N ALA A 228 -11.51 10.75 -14.04
CA ALA A 228 -11.34 11.96 -13.23
C ALA A 228 -10.33 11.73 -12.09
N PRO A 229 -9.61 12.78 -11.66
CA PRO A 229 -8.66 12.69 -10.55
C PRO A 229 -9.31 12.08 -9.30
N LYS A 230 -8.62 11.17 -8.64
CA LYS A 230 -9.11 10.52 -7.41
C LYS A 230 -8.47 11.13 -6.17
N LEU A 231 -7.17 11.42 -6.21
CA LEU A 231 -6.46 12.09 -5.13
C LEU A 231 -6.45 13.62 -5.28
N ARG A 232 -6.85 14.32 -4.20
CA ARG A 232 -7.02 15.79 -4.16
C ARG A 232 -6.37 16.39 -2.92
N PRO A 233 -5.83 17.62 -2.99
CA PRO A 233 -5.36 18.34 -1.82
C PRO A 233 -6.46 18.47 -0.76
N GLY A 234 -6.18 18.17 0.51
CA GLY A 234 -7.15 18.26 1.61
C GLY A 234 -8.14 17.09 1.69
N GLY A 235 -8.10 16.14 0.75
CA GLY A 235 -8.92 14.94 0.81
C GLY A 235 -8.31 13.90 1.76
N GLN A 236 -8.84 13.75 2.97
CA GLN A 236 -8.35 12.74 3.91
C GLN A 236 -8.46 11.31 3.33
N GLY A 237 -7.43 10.48 3.63
CA GLY A 237 -7.52 9.02 3.68
C GLY A 237 -6.75 8.23 2.60
N LEU A 238 -5.96 7.24 3.05
CA LEU A 238 -5.78 5.96 2.35
C LEU A 238 -6.40 4.83 3.19
N PRO A 239 -6.83 3.69 2.60
CA PRO A 239 -6.96 3.40 1.17
C PRO A 239 -8.42 3.05 0.81
N SER A 240 -9.13 3.92 0.07
CA SER A 240 -10.28 3.50 -0.78
C SER A 240 -10.70 4.56 -1.81
N LYS A 241 -9.75 5.25 -2.43
CA LYS A 241 -10.04 6.05 -3.66
C LYS A 241 -9.56 5.36 -4.94
N ILE A 242 -8.68 4.37 -4.79
CA ILE A 242 -8.38 3.37 -5.80
C ILE A 242 -9.24 2.17 -5.44
N GLU A 243 -10.14 1.80 -6.33
CA GLU A 243 -11.06 0.70 -6.09
C GLU A 243 -10.23 -0.56 -5.91
N ALA A 244 -10.39 -1.19 -4.75
CA ALA A 244 -9.75 -2.47 -4.51
C ALA A 244 -10.38 -3.49 -5.46
N ASP A 245 -9.55 -4.23 -6.18
CA ASP A 245 -9.98 -5.33 -7.03
C ASP A 245 -9.20 -6.55 -6.61
N LEU A 246 -9.89 -7.55 -6.08
CA LEU A 246 -9.25 -8.81 -5.71
C LEU A 246 -8.77 -9.58 -6.94
N GLY A 247 -9.27 -9.24 -8.15
CA GLY A 247 -8.85 -9.80 -9.43
C GLY A 247 -8.83 -11.33 -9.46
N PRO A 248 -8.24 -11.93 -10.51
CA PRO A 248 -7.72 -13.28 -10.38
C PRO A 248 -6.49 -13.24 -9.45
N GLN A 249 -6.55 -14.01 -8.36
CA GLN A 249 -5.43 -14.16 -7.43
C GLN A 249 -4.17 -14.60 -8.17
N LEU A 250 -3.00 -14.12 -7.75
CA LEU A 250 -1.72 -14.33 -8.44
C LEU A 250 -1.50 -15.79 -8.87
N TYR A 251 -1.79 -16.74 -7.98
CA TYR A 251 -1.58 -18.17 -8.20
C TYR A 251 -2.60 -18.86 -9.12
N LEU A 252 -3.62 -18.13 -9.56
CA LEU A 252 -4.62 -18.58 -10.55
C LEU A 252 -4.30 -18.06 -11.96
N THR A 253 -3.23 -17.29 -12.13
CA THR A 253 -2.86 -16.71 -13.42
C THR A 253 -2.04 -17.70 -14.27
N ASP A 254 -2.22 -17.66 -15.59
CA ASP A 254 -1.59 -18.62 -16.52
C ASP A 254 -0.05 -18.58 -16.48
N TYR A 255 0.54 -17.42 -16.16
CA TYR A 255 1.98 -17.23 -16.10
C TYR A 255 2.60 -17.58 -14.74
N PHE A 256 1.79 -17.98 -13.74
CA PHE A 256 2.28 -18.22 -12.38
C PHE A 256 3.36 -19.30 -12.33
N ALA A 257 3.11 -20.45 -12.99
CA ALA A 257 4.05 -21.57 -12.98
C ALA A 257 5.38 -21.21 -13.65
N GLU A 258 5.34 -20.60 -14.83
CA GLU A 258 6.54 -20.17 -15.54
C GLU A 258 7.35 -19.16 -14.73
N SER A 259 6.68 -18.16 -14.13
CA SER A 259 7.33 -17.11 -13.33
C SER A 259 7.94 -17.67 -12.04
N LEU A 260 7.24 -18.60 -11.39
CA LEU A 260 7.73 -19.29 -10.20
C LEU A 260 9.01 -20.07 -10.49
N GLN A 261 9.10 -20.74 -11.63
CA GLN A 261 10.28 -21.53 -12.01
C GLN A 261 11.52 -20.67 -12.28
N GLN A 262 11.37 -19.37 -12.54
CA GLN A 262 12.52 -18.46 -12.70
C GLN A 262 13.23 -18.15 -11.37
N ASP A 263 12.54 -18.33 -10.23
CA ASP A 263 13.09 -18.10 -8.89
C ASP A 263 12.40 -18.95 -7.81
N MET A 264 12.40 -20.26 -8.03
CA MET A 264 11.65 -21.19 -7.19
C MET A 264 12.09 -21.13 -5.72
N PHE A 265 13.40 -20.98 -5.47
CA PHE A 265 13.95 -20.91 -4.12
C PHE A 265 13.41 -19.71 -3.35
N VAL A 266 13.62 -18.50 -3.87
CA VAL A 266 13.23 -17.26 -3.18
C VAL A 266 11.72 -17.18 -3.02
N CYS A 267 10.95 -17.60 -4.04
CA CYS A 267 9.49 -17.59 -3.95
C CYS A 267 8.98 -18.57 -2.89
N THR A 268 9.57 -19.77 -2.81
CA THR A 268 9.22 -20.78 -1.79
C THR A 268 9.60 -20.29 -0.40
N GLU A 269 10.81 -19.77 -0.23
CA GLU A 269 11.26 -19.19 1.03
C GLU A 269 10.32 -18.08 1.49
N LEU A 270 10.00 -17.11 0.62
CA LEU A 270 9.19 -15.95 0.99
C LEU A 270 7.77 -16.31 1.43
N PHE A 271 7.10 -17.25 0.75
CA PHE A 271 5.74 -17.62 1.11
C PHE A 271 5.69 -18.56 2.31
N PHE A 272 6.57 -19.56 2.36
CA PHE A 272 6.54 -20.60 3.39
C PHE A 272 7.47 -20.33 4.59
N LYS A 273 8.03 -19.12 4.69
CA LYS A 273 8.84 -18.73 5.84
C LYS A 273 8.03 -18.88 7.14
N LEU A 274 8.64 -19.56 8.11
CA LEU A 274 8.10 -19.70 9.45
C LEU A 274 7.87 -18.34 10.10
N ASN A 275 6.65 -18.13 10.57
CA ASN A 275 6.25 -16.98 11.38
C ASN A 275 5.93 -17.47 12.78
N GLU A 276 6.75 -17.09 13.76
CA GLU A 276 6.60 -17.50 15.17
C GLU A 276 5.26 -17.03 15.75
N PHE A 277 4.78 -15.88 15.29
CA PHE A 277 3.51 -15.28 15.70
C PHE A 277 2.53 -15.24 14.53
N LEU A 278 2.34 -16.40 13.88
CA LEU A 278 1.37 -16.52 12.79
C LEU A 278 -0.04 -16.21 13.30
N TYR A 279 -0.62 -15.14 12.76
CA TYR A 279 -1.99 -14.77 13.00
C TYR A 279 -2.74 -14.69 11.67
N ILE A 280 -3.86 -15.40 11.58
CA ILE A 280 -4.69 -15.43 10.38
C ILE A 280 -6.06 -14.90 10.76
N GLU A 281 -6.29 -13.63 10.41
CA GLU A 281 -7.54 -12.94 10.73
C GLU A 281 -8.66 -13.29 9.72
N ALA A 282 -8.28 -13.56 8.47
CA ALA A 282 -9.24 -13.80 7.40
C ALA A 282 -9.97 -15.13 7.57
N THR A 283 -11.30 -15.09 7.53
CA THR A 283 -12.16 -16.30 7.61
C THR A 283 -11.93 -17.25 6.44
N ASP A 284 -11.53 -16.75 5.27
CA ASP A 284 -11.14 -17.53 4.09
C ASP A 284 -9.63 -17.83 4.03
N GLY A 285 -8.82 -17.26 4.94
CA GLY A 285 -7.36 -17.27 4.89
C GLY A 285 -6.77 -18.69 4.86
N TRP A 286 -7.35 -19.62 5.62
CA TRP A 286 -6.90 -21.02 5.62
C TRP A 286 -7.13 -21.73 4.28
N ASN A 287 -8.29 -21.52 3.66
CA ASN A 287 -8.58 -22.07 2.33
C ASN A 287 -7.69 -21.42 1.26
N HIS A 288 -7.40 -20.13 1.44
CA HIS A 288 -6.48 -19.39 0.58
C HIS A 288 -5.07 -19.98 0.64
N ILE A 289 -4.54 -20.29 1.82
CA ILE A 289 -3.23 -20.94 2.00
C ILE A 289 -3.19 -22.32 1.35
N ASP A 290 -4.23 -23.14 1.57
CA ASP A 290 -4.32 -24.47 0.95
C ASP A 290 -4.30 -24.35 -0.58
N ALA A 291 -5.01 -23.36 -1.16
CA ALA A 291 -5.03 -23.10 -2.59
C ALA A 291 -3.69 -22.59 -3.15
N VAL A 292 -2.99 -21.70 -2.43
CA VAL A 292 -1.64 -21.25 -2.81
C VAL A 292 -0.67 -22.43 -2.80
N THR A 293 -0.69 -23.25 -1.75
CA THR A 293 0.22 -24.40 -1.63
C THR A 293 0.01 -25.39 -2.76
N GLU A 294 -1.24 -25.69 -3.08
CA GLU A 294 -1.60 -26.53 -4.23
C GLU A 294 -1.15 -25.92 -5.57
N ALA A 295 -1.21 -24.59 -5.72
CA ALA A 295 -0.70 -23.94 -6.92
C ALA A 295 0.84 -24.05 -7.06
N PHE A 296 1.60 -23.96 -5.97
CA PHE A 296 3.06 -24.22 -5.98
C PHE A 296 3.35 -25.67 -6.42
N LEU A 297 2.60 -26.64 -5.88
CA LEU A 297 2.74 -28.05 -6.25
C LEU A 297 2.42 -28.27 -7.74
N ARG A 298 1.33 -27.68 -8.25
CA ARG A 298 0.94 -27.76 -9.67
C ARG A 298 1.93 -27.07 -10.60
N ALA A 299 2.58 -26.01 -10.11
CA ALA A 299 3.65 -25.32 -10.83
C ALA A 299 4.96 -26.12 -10.89
N GLY A 300 5.02 -27.30 -10.27
CA GLY A 300 6.16 -28.22 -10.34
C GLY A 300 7.12 -28.15 -9.15
N VAL A 301 6.80 -27.37 -8.10
CA VAL A 301 7.58 -27.40 -6.86
C VAL A 301 7.32 -28.71 -6.15
N THR A 302 8.36 -29.53 -5.97
CA THR A 302 8.18 -30.84 -5.34
C THR A 302 7.84 -30.71 -3.85
N PRO A 303 7.07 -31.63 -3.27
CA PRO A 303 6.79 -31.60 -1.84
C PRO A 303 8.05 -31.60 -0.98
N GLN A 304 9.05 -32.41 -1.34
CA GLN A 304 10.36 -32.43 -0.68
C GLN A 304 11.06 -31.06 -0.70
N TYR A 305 10.94 -30.31 -1.80
CA TYR A 305 11.51 -28.97 -1.93
C TYR A 305 10.79 -27.96 -1.02
N LEU A 306 9.44 -27.98 -1.00
CA LEU A 306 8.65 -27.15 -0.08
C LEU A 306 9.02 -27.42 1.38
N MET A 307 9.18 -28.68 1.76
CA MET A 307 9.60 -29.05 3.12
C MET A 307 10.99 -28.53 3.45
N THR A 308 11.96 -28.71 2.55
CA THR A 308 13.37 -28.38 2.80
C THR A 308 13.59 -26.87 2.87
N HIS A 309 13.11 -26.13 1.88
CA HIS A 309 13.46 -24.70 1.71
C HIS A 309 12.37 -23.77 2.23
N GLY A 310 11.10 -24.19 2.17
CA GLY A 310 9.98 -23.43 2.71
C GLY A 310 9.86 -23.63 4.22
N VAL A 311 9.31 -24.78 4.60
CA VAL A 311 8.93 -25.08 6.00
C VAL A 311 10.16 -25.05 6.94
N MET A 312 11.22 -25.75 6.56
CA MET A 312 12.44 -25.88 7.38
C MET A 312 13.43 -24.71 7.20
N GLY A 313 13.17 -23.81 6.24
CA GLY A 313 14.00 -22.63 5.96
C GLY A 313 15.46 -22.93 5.63
N LYS A 314 15.77 -24.07 4.98
CA LYS A 314 17.15 -24.41 4.59
C LYS A 314 17.56 -23.66 3.33
N TYR A 315 18.83 -23.25 3.25
CA TYR A 315 19.41 -22.63 2.05
C TYR A 315 19.35 -23.55 0.82
N GLU A 316 19.34 -22.97 -0.39
CA GLU A 316 19.15 -23.68 -1.66
C GLU A 316 20.12 -24.85 -1.88
N GLU A 317 21.37 -24.70 -1.45
CA GLU A 317 22.41 -25.73 -1.59
C GLU A 317 22.32 -26.87 -0.54
N THR A 318 21.41 -26.75 0.43
CA THR A 318 21.26 -27.74 1.49
C THR A 318 20.62 -29.02 0.93
N PRO A 319 21.12 -30.21 1.29
CA PRO A 319 20.47 -31.45 0.87
C PRO A 319 19.02 -31.53 1.36
N PRO A 320 18.16 -32.30 0.67
CA PRO A 320 16.80 -32.55 1.09
C PRO A 320 16.71 -33.04 2.54
N VAL A 321 15.76 -32.49 3.30
CA VAL A 321 15.53 -32.93 4.69
C VAL A 321 15.02 -34.37 4.73
N THR A 322 15.41 -35.11 5.77
CA THR A 322 14.91 -36.47 5.98
C THR A 322 13.46 -36.46 6.51
N LEU A 323 12.76 -37.58 6.37
CA LEU A 323 11.43 -37.77 6.96
C LEU A 323 11.44 -37.50 8.48
N GLU A 324 12.42 -38.05 9.20
CA GLU A 324 12.59 -37.84 10.64
C GLU A 324 12.76 -36.36 10.99
N GLN A 325 13.59 -35.62 10.24
CA GLN A 325 13.79 -34.19 10.46
C GLN A 325 12.49 -33.40 10.24
N ALA A 326 11.78 -33.68 9.15
CA ALA A 326 10.53 -33.01 8.83
C ALA A 326 9.44 -33.27 9.89
N LEU A 327 9.31 -34.50 10.38
CA LEU A 327 8.33 -34.88 11.40
C LEU A 327 8.70 -34.36 12.79
N THR A 328 9.99 -34.35 13.13
CA THR A 328 10.46 -33.76 14.40
C THR A 328 10.11 -32.27 14.43
N HIS A 329 10.40 -31.55 13.35
CA HIS A 329 10.08 -30.13 13.25
C HIS A 329 8.58 -29.86 13.30
N LEU A 330 7.76 -30.70 12.65
CA LEU A 330 6.30 -30.61 12.73
C LEU A 330 5.80 -30.63 14.19
N GLY A 331 6.43 -31.45 15.03
CA GLY A 331 6.11 -31.56 16.46
C GLY A 331 6.50 -30.35 17.31
N GLU A 332 7.32 -29.44 16.79
CA GLU A 332 7.77 -28.22 17.45
C GLU A 332 6.91 -27.00 17.05
N LEU A 333 6.08 -27.13 16.02
CA LEU A 333 5.26 -26.04 15.50
C LEU A 333 4.06 -25.75 16.41
N SER A 334 3.67 -24.48 16.47
CA SER A 334 2.39 -24.09 17.07
C SER A 334 1.20 -24.67 16.28
N PRO A 335 0.01 -24.81 16.90
CA PRO A 335 -1.18 -25.32 16.19
C PRO A 335 -1.52 -24.56 14.90
N GLU A 336 -1.36 -23.24 14.89
CA GLU A 336 -1.59 -22.38 13.73
C GLU A 336 -0.59 -22.68 12.61
N ASN A 337 0.69 -22.86 12.95
CA ASN A 337 1.72 -23.24 11.99
C ASN A 337 1.50 -24.66 11.45
N VAL A 338 1.09 -25.62 12.30
CA VAL A 338 0.70 -26.97 11.86
C VAL A 338 -0.44 -26.89 10.83
N ARG A 339 -1.45 -26.03 11.06
CA ARG A 339 -2.52 -25.83 10.08
C ARG A 339 -2.02 -25.17 8.80
N PHE A 340 -1.17 -24.14 8.90
CA PHE A 340 -0.61 -23.43 7.74
C PHE A 340 0.15 -24.38 6.81
N TYR A 341 1.03 -25.22 7.35
CA TYR A 341 1.84 -26.15 6.56
C TYR A 341 1.15 -27.48 6.25
N SER A 342 -0.11 -27.65 6.66
CA SER A 342 -0.81 -28.95 6.57
C SER A 342 -0.89 -29.51 5.15
N ALA A 343 -1.14 -28.65 4.14
CA ALA A 343 -1.18 -29.06 2.74
C ALA A 343 0.19 -29.54 2.24
N ALA A 344 1.28 -28.83 2.61
CA ALA A 344 2.65 -29.19 2.24
C ALA A 344 3.06 -30.54 2.88
N TYR A 345 2.83 -30.71 4.18
CA TYR A 345 3.09 -31.98 4.87
C TYR A 345 2.28 -33.13 4.29
N ARG A 346 0.98 -32.93 4.00
CA ARG A 346 0.16 -33.98 3.37
C ARG A 346 0.68 -34.36 1.99
N ALA A 347 1.13 -33.40 1.19
CA ALA A 347 1.72 -33.68 -0.11
C ALA A 347 3.04 -34.44 0.02
N TYR A 348 3.88 -34.06 0.98
CA TYR A 348 5.17 -34.70 1.25
C TYR A 348 5.03 -36.13 1.73
N LEU A 349 4.07 -36.40 2.62
CA LEU A 349 3.88 -37.71 3.21
C LEU A 349 3.25 -38.74 2.25
N LYS A 350 2.72 -38.32 1.09
CA LYS A 350 2.18 -39.25 0.08
C LYS A 350 3.24 -40.19 -0.51
N ASP A 351 4.50 -39.77 -0.48
CA ASP A 351 5.61 -40.55 -1.02
C ASP A 351 6.12 -41.62 -0.03
N PHE A 352 5.57 -41.68 1.17
CA PHE A 352 5.97 -42.60 2.23
C PHE A 352 4.82 -43.53 2.61
N ASP A 353 5.15 -44.77 2.95
CA ASP A 353 4.17 -45.67 3.55
C ASP A 353 3.86 -45.28 5.00
N HIS A 354 2.70 -45.71 5.47
CA HIS A 354 2.21 -45.36 6.81
C HIS A 354 3.15 -45.83 7.93
N THR A 355 3.75 -47.01 7.76
CA THR A 355 4.69 -47.60 8.72
C THR A 355 5.95 -46.76 8.85
N ALA A 356 6.55 -46.32 7.74
CA ALA A 356 7.73 -45.45 7.76
C ALA A 356 7.42 -44.13 8.46
N VAL A 357 6.26 -43.52 8.22
CA VAL A 357 5.85 -42.29 8.89
C VAL A 357 5.70 -42.51 10.41
N LEU A 358 5.06 -43.61 10.84
CA LEU A 358 4.92 -43.96 12.26
C LEU A 358 6.27 -44.20 12.96
N ASP A 359 7.20 -44.88 12.28
CA ASP A 359 8.51 -45.23 12.84
C ASP A 359 9.43 -44.01 12.95
N ASN A 360 9.26 -43.01 12.08
CA ASN A 360 10.00 -41.75 12.11
C ASN A 360 9.34 -40.66 13.00
N CYS A 361 8.13 -40.90 13.54
CA CYS A 361 7.50 -40.05 14.56
C CYS A 361 8.05 -40.38 15.96
N THR A 362 9.24 -39.88 16.26
CA THR A 362 9.98 -40.22 17.48
C THR A 362 9.54 -39.44 18.72
N THR A 363 9.00 -38.23 18.56
CA THR A 363 8.56 -37.37 19.67
C THR A 363 7.04 -37.38 19.84
N ASP A 364 6.57 -37.12 21.07
CA ASP A 364 5.13 -36.98 21.33
C ASP A 364 4.52 -35.79 20.58
N GLY A 365 5.24 -34.67 20.48
CA GLY A 365 4.81 -33.53 19.68
C GLY A 365 4.58 -33.89 18.21
N ALA A 366 5.51 -34.63 17.59
CA ALA A 366 5.37 -35.09 16.20
C ALA A 366 4.14 -35.99 16.03
N ARG A 367 3.88 -36.89 16.99
CA ARG A 367 2.71 -37.78 16.97
C ARG A 367 1.39 -37.03 17.14
N MET A 368 1.34 -36.06 18.05
CA MET A 368 0.17 -35.20 18.25
C MET A 368 -0.13 -34.39 16.99
N ALA A 369 0.87 -33.74 16.40
CA ALA A 369 0.71 -32.97 15.19
C ALA A 369 0.30 -33.85 13.99
N MET A 370 0.88 -35.06 13.87
CA MET A 370 0.47 -36.04 12.85
C MET A 370 -0.98 -36.51 13.02
N TYR A 371 -1.43 -36.74 14.26
CA TYR A 371 -2.84 -37.00 14.53
C TYR A 371 -3.72 -35.81 14.11
N THR A 372 -3.33 -34.57 14.42
CA THR A 372 -4.08 -33.38 13.99
C THR A 372 -4.19 -33.29 12.46
N LEU A 373 -3.11 -33.63 11.73
CA LEU A 373 -3.08 -33.61 10.27
C LEU A 373 -3.92 -34.71 9.60
N THR A 374 -3.90 -35.92 10.16
CA THR A 374 -4.43 -37.15 9.51
C THR A 374 -5.71 -37.68 10.15
N ARG A 375 -5.98 -37.31 11.41
CA ARG A 375 -6.99 -37.89 12.30
C ARG A 375 -6.83 -39.40 12.53
N ASP A 376 -5.62 -39.92 12.32
CA ASP A 376 -5.31 -41.33 12.56
C ASP A 376 -4.81 -41.58 13.99
N THR A 377 -5.62 -42.31 14.76
CA THR A 377 -5.32 -42.67 16.15
C THR A 377 -4.06 -43.52 16.33
N ALA A 378 -3.53 -44.17 15.27
CA ALA A 378 -2.31 -44.97 15.36
C ALA A 378 -1.10 -44.15 15.85
N PHE A 379 -1.03 -42.86 15.50
CA PHE A 379 0.01 -41.95 16.00
C PHE A 379 -0.12 -41.70 17.51
N LEU A 380 -1.34 -41.62 18.03
CA LEU A 380 -1.57 -41.41 19.46
C LEU A 380 -1.27 -42.66 20.27
N VAL A 381 -1.52 -43.87 19.77
CA VAL A 381 -1.30 -45.12 20.53
C VAL A 381 0.13 -45.20 21.10
N ARG A 382 1.13 -44.77 20.32
CA ARG A 382 2.55 -44.76 20.70
C ARG A 382 2.96 -43.57 21.59
N SER A 383 2.09 -42.60 21.81
CA SER A 383 2.37 -41.38 22.59
C SER A 383 2.19 -41.60 24.10
N SER A 384 2.80 -40.72 24.91
CA SER A 384 2.58 -40.71 26.37
C SER A 384 1.11 -40.41 26.73
N ASN A 385 0.70 -40.78 27.95
CA ASN A 385 -0.65 -40.51 28.44
C ASN A 385 -0.95 -39.01 28.48
N ARG A 386 0.02 -38.18 28.87
CA ARG A 386 -0.14 -36.72 28.87
C ARG A 386 -0.44 -36.18 27.47
N ALA A 387 0.32 -36.62 26.47
CA ALA A 387 0.08 -36.20 25.07
C ALA A 387 -1.31 -36.63 24.56
N LYS A 388 -1.79 -37.81 24.96
CA LYS A 388 -3.16 -38.27 24.66
C LYS A 388 -4.20 -37.39 25.32
N ASP A 389 -4.02 -37.08 26.61
CA ASP A 389 -4.94 -36.23 27.38
C ASP A 389 -5.01 -34.82 26.78
N ASP A 390 -3.87 -34.24 26.41
CA ASP A 390 -3.78 -32.91 25.77
C ASP A 390 -4.54 -32.87 24.43
N VAL A 391 -4.39 -33.91 23.59
CA VAL A 391 -5.13 -34.01 22.32
C VAL A 391 -6.62 -34.20 22.55
N PHE A 392 -7.02 -35.08 23.48
CA PHE A 392 -8.44 -35.29 23.76
C PHE A 392 -9.10 -34.06 24.38
N ALA A 393 -8.40 -33.32 25.24
CA ALA A 393 -8.87 -32.04 25.76
C ALA A 393 -9.10 -31.04 24.62
N SER A 394 -8.14 -30.91 23.70
CA SER A 394 -8.25 -30.04 22.55
C SER A 394 -9.41 -30.43 21.61
N ASP A 395 -9.58 -31.72 21.30
CA ASP A 395 -10.68 -32.22 20.47
C ASP A 395 -12.06 -32.00 21.13
N LEU A 396 -12.12 -31.92 22.47
CA LEU A 396 -13.31 -31.59 23.24
C LEU A 396 -13.51 -30.08 23.45
N GLY A 397 -12.56 -29.24 23.00
CA GLY A 397 -12.59 -27.78 23.17
C GLY A 397 -12.38 -27.33 24.62
N LEU A 398 -11.64 -28.11 25.42
CA LEU A 398 -11.39 -27.88 26.85
C LEU A 398 -10.15 -27.04 27.12
#